data_AF-A0A2I8DEC2-F1
#
_entry.id   AF-A0A2I8DEC2-F1
#
_cell.length_a   1.000
_cell.length_b   1.000
_cell.length_c   1.000
_cell.angle_alpha   90.00
_cell.angle_beta   90.00
_cell.angle_gamma   90.00
#
_symmetry.space_group_name_H-M   'P 1'
#
loop_
_entity.id
_entity.type
_entity.pdbx_description
1 polymer ?
#
loop_
_entity_poly.entity_id
_entity_poly.type
_entity_poly.pdbx_seq_one_letter_code
_entity_poly.pdbx_strand_id
1 'polypeptide(L)'
;MSRDFTFSIKSISFDEDYRPSDNTRITTNFANLARGTSRQENLRNTFRMIDNRFNALAHWDNPKGDRYTVELEIISVELNIDGETSGNALPLIEILKTNIVDRKTGERIDGIVGNNFSSYVRDYDFSVLLLEHNKDQAKFSTPEDFGDLHGKLFKFFVNSSTYKEYFKKPPVICLSVSSSKVYHRTENQHPVLGVEYLQDEYSLTDEYFKKMGMKVRYFMPPNSAAPLAFYFTGDLLGDYTNLELIGTISTMDTFQKIYRPEIYNANSAAGKSYQPSLKHQDYSLTRIVYDREERSRLAVEQGRFVEEHFIKPYQSVLAQWSATARFDQ
;
A
#
# COMPACT_ATOMS: atom_id res chain seq x y z
N MET A 1 20.23 -25.41 15.23
CA MET A 1 18.98 -25.88 14.58
C MET A 1 18.38 -24.70 13.86
N SER A 2 17.99 -24.84 12.59
CA SER A 2 17.27 -23.79 11.85
C SER A 2 15.88 -23.63 12.49
N ARG A 3 15.45 -22.41 12.79
CA ARG A 3 14.06 -22.13 13.15
C ARG A 3 13.30 -21.85 11.86
N ASP A 4 12.20 -22.55 11.64
CA ASP A 4 11.39 -22.34 10.45
C ASP A 4 10.48 -21.13 10.64
N PHE A 5 10.34 -20.35 9.57
CA PHE A 5 9.48 -19.19 9.50
C PHE A 5 8.19 -19.62 8.80
N THR A 6 7.04 -19.33 9.40
CA THR A 6 5.73 -19.58 8.79
C THR A 6 4.85 -18.34 8.90
N PHE A 7 3.76 -18.30 8.13
CA PHE A 7 2.86 -17.14 8.09
C PHE A 7 1.44 -17.54 8.46
N SER A 8 0.76 -16.65 9.17
CA SER A 8 -0.69 -16.67 9.36
C SER A 8 -1.31 -15.40 8.79
N ILE A 9 -2.49 -15.55 8.20
CA ILE A 9 -3.28 -14.45 7.65
C ILE A 9 -4.59 -14.34 8.44
N LYS A 10 -4.93 -13.11 8.83
CA LYS A 10 -6.25 -12.76 9.37
C LYS A 10 -6.91 -11.79 8.39
N SER A 11 -8.19 -11.99 8.12
CA SER A 11 -9.01 -11.07 7.32
C SER A 11 -10.14 -10.51 8.17
N ILE A 12 -10.38 -9.21 8.05
CA ILE A 12 -11.54 -8.53 8.64
C ILE A 12 -12.17 -7.59 7.61
N SER A 13 -13.50 -7.47 7.65
CA SER A 13 -14.24 -6.50 6.83
C SER A 13 -13.82 -5.08 7.20
N PHE A 14 -13.52 -4.26 6.20
CA PHE A 14 -13.30 -2.83 6.35
C PHE A 14 -14.50 -2.08 5.78
N ASP A 15 -15.54 -1.99 6.61
CA ASP A 15 -16.81 -1.33 6.32
C ASP A 15 -17.06 -0.15 7.27
N GLU A 16 -18.25 0.45 7.19
CA GLU A 16 -18.61 1.62 7.98
C GLU A 16 -18.68 1.37 9.49
N ASP A 17 -18.72 0.11 9.91
CA ASP A 17 -18.78 -0.30 11.32
C ASP A 17 -17.42 -0.71 11.86
N TYR A 18 -16.40 -0.80 11.00
CA TYR A 18 -15.03 -1.10 11.40
C TYR A 18 -14.53 -0.16 12.50
N ARG A 19 -14.01 -0.75 13.58
CA ARG A 19 -13.36 -0.04 14.68
C ARG A 19 -11.98 -0.66 14.89
N PRO A 20 -10.90 0.16 14.90
CA PRO A 20 -9.60 -0.31 15.33
C PRO A 20 -9.71 -0.87 16.75
N SER A 21 -9.08 -2.01 17.03
CA SER A 21 -9.11 -2.56 18.39
C SER A 21 -8.27 -1.70 19.35
N ASP A 22 -8.69 -1.60 20.61
CA ASP A 22 -7.99 -0.80 21.64
C ASP A 22 -6.56 -1.30 21.91
N ASN A 23 -6.33 -2.61 21.69
CA ASN A 23 -5.03 -3.26 21.86
C ASN A 23 -4.16 -3.22 20.59
N THR A 24 -4.73 -2.95 19.42
CA THR A 24 -3.95 -2.57 18.22
C THR A 24 -3.56 -1.11 18.34
N ARG A 25 -2.57 -0.83 19.20
CA ARG A 25 -1.83 0.45 19.25
C ARG A 25 -1.11 0.80 17.94
N ILE A 26 -1.31 0.00 16.88
CA ILE A 26 -0.49 -0.02 15.68
C ILE A 26 -1.41 0.20 14.50
N THR A 27 -1.79 1.45 14.24
CA THR A 27 -2.76 1.77 13.20
C THR A 27 -2.09 2.07 11.88
N THR A 28 -2.41 1.24 10.90
CA THR A 28 -2.18 1.45 9.48
C THR A 28 -2.75 2.75 8.95
N ASN A 29 -2.31 3.15 7.74
CA ASN A 29 -2.70 4.41 7.09
C ASN A 29 -4.21 4.66 7.09
N PHE A 30 -5.03 3.62 6.83
CA PHE A 30 -6.48 3.73 6.75
C PHE A 30 -7.19 3.64 8.10
N ALA A 31 -6.54 3.08 9.13
CA ALA A 31 -7.14 2.97 10.47
C ALA A 31 -7.31 4.34 11.16
N ASN A 32 -6.58 5.37 10.75
CA ASN A 32 -6.80 6.75 11.22
C ASN A 32 -8.18 7.28 10.80
N LEU A 33 -8.66 6.96 9.59
CA LEU A 33 -10.01 7.31 9.13
C LEU A 33 -11.11 6.68 9.98
N ALA A 34 -10.76 5.56 10.62
CA ALA A 34 -11.65 4.78 11.48
C ALA A 34 -11.59 5.21 12.97
N ARG A 35 -11.12 6.43 13.28
CA ARG A 35 -11.03 6.97 14.65
C ARG A 35 -11.90 8.21 14.86
N GLY A 36 -12.10 8.57 16.12
CA GLY A 36 -12.80 9.78 16.54
C GLY A 36 -14.32 9.73 16.35
N THR A 37 -14.98 10.86 16.64
CA THR A 37 -16.44 10.99 16.60
C THR A 37 -17.02 10.93 15.18
N SER A 38 -16.26 11.39 14.17
CA SER A 38 -16.67 11.37 12.75
C SER A 38 -16.34 10.05 12.02
N ARG A 39 -15.86 9.03 12.73
CA ARG A 39 -15.45 7.72 12.18
C ARG A 39 -16.40 7.17 11.11
N GLN A 40 -17.67 6.95 11.48
CA GLN A 40 -18.63 6.27 10.61
C GLN A 40 -18.91 7.08 9.34
N GLU A 41 -19.00 8.41 9.47
CA GLU A 41 -19.19 9.31 8.34
C GLU A 41 -17.96 9.35 7.43
N ASN A 42 -16.75 9.39 7.99
CA ASN A 42 -15.50 9.31 7.23
C ASN A 42 -15.45 8.03 6.39
N LEU A 43 -15.74 6.88 7.00
CA LEU A 43 -15.74 5.58 6.33
C LEU A 43 -16.81 5.51 5.23
N ARG A 44 -18.05 5.89 5.53
CA ARG A 44 -19.15 5.99 4.54
C ARG A 44 -18.78 6.86 3.34
N ASN A 45 -18.23 8.05 3.61
CA ASN A 45 -17.83 8.98 2.56
C ASN A 45 -16.68 8.41 1.73
N THR A 46 -15.71 7.72 2.37
CA THR A 46 -14.60 7.07 1.70
C THR A 46 -15.09 5.97 0.76
N PHE A 47 -15.90 5.01 1.24
CA PHE A 47 -16.39 3.91 0.40
C PHE A 47 -17.30 4.40 -0.72
N ARG A 48 -18.14 5.43 -0.48
CA ARG A 48 -18.92 6.06 -1.54
C ARG A 48 -18.03 6.71 -2.61
N MET A 49 -16.92 7.33 -2.22
CA MET A 49 -15.95 7.86 -3.19
C MET A 49 -15.30 6.74 -4.02
N ILE A 50 -14.98 5.60 -3.40
CA ILE A 50 -14.44 4.42 -4.09
C ILE A 50 -15.47 3.88 -5.09
N ASP A 51 -16.71 3.64 -4.67
CA ASP A 51 -17.79 3.16 -5.55
C ASP A 51 -18.00 4.12 -6.74
N ASN A 52 -18.09 5.42 -6.48
CA ASN A 52 -18.23 6.42 -7.54
C ASN A 52 -17.05 6.39 -8.52
N ARG A 53 -15.81 6.28 -8.00
CA ARG A 53 -14.61 6.24 -8.83
C ARG A 53 -14.54 4.95 -9.64
N PHE A 54 -14.91 3.82 -9.06
CA PHE A 54 -14.96 2.53 -9.74
C PHE A 54 -15.95 2.58 -10.90
N ASN A 55 -17.19 3.03 -10.65
CA ASN A 55 -18.23 3.09 -11.67
C ASN A 55 -17.92 4.10 -12.78
N ALA A 56 -17.22 5.20 -12.47
CA ALA A 56 -16.77 6.16 -13.47
C ALA A 56 -15.73 5.57 -14.44
N LEU A 57 -14.91 4.62 -13.98
CA LEU A 57 -13.94 3.91 -14.82
C LEU A 57 -14.57 2.70 -15.51
N ALA A 58 -15.46 1.99 -14.84
CA ALA A 58 -16.26 0.87 -15.36
C ALA A 58 -17.58 1.38 -15.95
N HIS A 59 -17.49 2.30 -16.91
CA HIS A 59 -18.65 3.01 -17.48
C HIS A 59 -19.47 2.16 -18.47
N TRP A 60 -18.91 1.07 -18.98
CA TRP A 60 -19.56 0.22 -19.97
C TRP A 60 -20.73 -0.54 -19.34
N ASP A 61 -21.86 -0.56 -20.03
CA ASP A 61 -23.11 -1.15 -19.53
C ASP A 61 -23.51 -0.68 -18.11
N ASN A 62 -23.16 0.57 -17.79
CA ASN A 62 -23.33 1.20 -16.48
C ASN A 62 -23.86 2.64 -16.62
N PRO A 63 -25.03 2.85 -17.25
CA PRO A 63 -25.51 4.19 -17.62
C PRO A 63 -25.81 5.10 -16.42
N LYS A 64 -26.07 4.52 -15.24
CA LYS A 64 -26.34 5.27 -13.99
C LYS A 64 -25.09 5.47 -13.13
N GLY A 65 -24.00 4.78 -13.44
CA GLY A 65 -22.77 4.84 -12.64
C GLY A 65 -22.93 4.24 -11.24
N ASP A 66 -23.83 3.26 -11.05
CA ASP A 66 -24.17 2.68 -9.75
C ASP A 66 -24.18 1.13 -9.74
N ARG A 67 -23.68 0.50 -10.81
CA ARG A 67 -23.66 -0.97 -10.99
C ARG A 67 -22.76 -1.69 -10.01
N TYR A 68 -21.59 -1.15 -9.70
CA TYR A 68 -20.57 -1.85 -8.92
C TYR A 68 -20.43 -1.30 -7.52
N THR A 69 -20.16 -2.16 -6.55
CA THR A 69 -19.62 -1.80 -5.24
C THR A 69 -18.28 -2.44 -5.02
N VAL A 70 -17.38 -1.72 -4.35
CA VAL A 70 -16.10 -2.23 -3.91
C VAL A 70 -16.14 -2.43 -2.41
N GLU A 71 -16.08 -3.69 -1.99
CA GLU A 71 -15.88 -4.07 -0.60
C GLU A 71 -14.38 -4.17 -0.32
N LEU A 72 -13.96 -3.76 0.88
CA LEU A 72 -12.57 -3.80 1.30
C LEU A 72 -12.40 -4.76 2.47
N GLU A 73 -11.35 -5.56 2.42
CA GLU A 73 -10.91 -6.40 3.53
C GLU A 73 -9.53 -5.95 3.99
N ILE A 74 -9.35 -5.85 5.31
CA ILE A 74 -8.03 -5.71 5.91
C ILE A 74 -7.44 -7.10 6.05
N ILE A 75 -6.30 -7.30 5.42
CA ILE A 75 -5.49 -8.50 5.50
C ILE A 75 -4.31 -8.19 6.40
N SER A 76 -4.25 -8.85 7.57
CA SER A 76 -3.13 -8.76 8.50
C SER A 76 -2.30 -10.04 8.41
N VAL A 77 -1.02 -9.89 8.11
CA VAL A 77 -0.04 -10.98 7.98
C VAL A 77 0.85 -10.99 9.21
N GLU A 78 0.94 -12.14 9.84
CA GLU A 78 1.80 -12.37 11.00
C GLU A 78 2.88 -13.40 10.66
N LEU A 79 4.11 -13.15 11.12
CA LEU A 79 5.24 -14.07 11.07
C LEU A 79 5.29 -14.89 12.35
N ASN A 80 5.37 -16.21 12.19
CA ASN A 80 5.59 -17.16 13.27
C ASN A 80 6.99 -17.76 13.13
N ILE A 81 7.69 -17.88 14.26
CA ILE A 81 9.05 -18.43 14.33
C ILE A 81 9.02 -19.68 15.23
N ASP A 82 9.37 -20.84 14.68
CA ASP A 82 9.29 -22.12 15.38
C ASP A 82 10.18 -22.18 16.64
N GLY A 83 9.65 -22.83 17.69
CA GLY A 83 10.34 -23.04 18.97
C GLY A 83 10.02 -22.03 20.07
N GLU A 84 9.08 -21.10 19.83
CA GLU A 84 8.57 -20.18 20.86
C GLU A 84 7.11 -20.49 21.22
N THR A 85 6.75 -20.27 22.48
CA THR A 85 5.39 -20.51 22.98
C THR A 85 4.37 -19.73 22.16
N SER A 86 3.30 -20.43 21.78
CA SER A 86 2.21 -20.09 20.85
C SER A 86 1.38 -18.84 21.17
N GLY A 87 2.02 -17.69 21.43
CA GLY A 87 1.37 -16.42 21.80
C GLY A 87 2.00 -15.15 21.22
N ASN A 88 3.15 -15.20 20.54
CA ASN A 88 3.87 -14.02 20.06
C ASN A 88 3.99 -13.96 18.52
N ALA A 89 2.86 -14.09 17.80
CA ALA A 89 2.87 -13.88 16.36
C ALA A 89 3.29 -12.43 16.05
N LEU A 90 4.31 -12.25 15.21
CA LEU A 90 4.92 -10.94 14.95
C LEU A 90 4.20 -10.28 13.77
N PRO A 91 3.59 -9.09 13.95
CA PRO A 91 2.90 -8.44 12.85
C PRO A 91 3.92 -8.00 11.79
N LEU A 92 3.64 -8.34 10.52
CA LEU A 92 4.57 -8.13 9.41
C LEU A 92 4.03 -7.13 8.40
N ILE A 93 2.86 -7.41 7.83
CA ILE A 93 2.23 -6.61 6.77
C ILE A 93 0.75 -6.44 7.09
N GLU A 94 0.22 -5.26 6.80
CA GLU A 94 -1.22 -5.05 6.74
C GLU A 94 -1.58 -4.29 5.45
N ILE A 95 -2.51 -4.86 4.68
CA ILE A 95 -2.89 -4.44 3.33
C ILE A 95 -4.39 -4.54 3.14
N LEU A 96 -4.93 -3.79 2.18
CA LEU A 96 -6.31 -3.91 1.76
C LEU A 96 -6.42 -4.81 0.52
N LYS A 97 -7.36 -5.75 0.58
CA LYS A 97 -7.87 -6.50 -0.58
C LYS A 97 -9.18 -5.88 -1.03
N THR A 98 -9.36 -5.75 -2.34
CA THR A 98 -10.63 -5.33 -2.94
C THR A 98 -11.47 -6.55 -3.31
N ASN A 99 -12.79 -6.47 -3.15
CA ASN A 99 -13.76 -7.42 -3.69
C ASN A 99 -14.84 -6.63 -4.42
N ILE A 100 -15.06 -6.94 -5.69
CA ILE A 100 -15.99 -6.20 -6.54
C ILE A 100 -17.31 -6.94 -6.56
N VAL A 101 -18.40 -6.25 -6.22
CA VAL A 101 -19.77 -6.76 -6.30
C VAL A 101 -20.45 -6.12 -7.50
N ASP A 102 -20.83 -6.92 -8.49
CA ASP A 102 -21.71 -6.48 -9.58
C ASP A 102 -23.17 -6.56 -9.10
N ARG A 103 -23.77 -5.41 -8.78
CA ARG A 103 -25.15 -5.35 -8.25
C ARG A 103 -26.20 -5.76 -9.29
N LYS A 104 -25.85 -5.77 -10.58
CA LYS A 104 -26.78 -6.17 -11.65
C LYS A 104 -26.88 -7.69 -11.76
N THR A 105 -25.77 -8.41 -11.62
CA THR A 105 -25.72 -9.87 -11.76
C THR A 105 -25.68 -10.60 -10.42
N GLY A 106 -25.30 -9.92 -9.34
CA GLY A 106 -25.02 -10.51 -8.04
C GLY A 106 -23.65 -11.19 -7.94
N GLU A 107 -22.82 -11.11 -8.98
CA GLU A 107 -21.51 -11.74 -9.03
C GLU A 107 -20.52 -11.03 -8.11
N ARG A 108 -19.68 -11.83 -7.44
CA ARG A 108 -18.53 -11.36 -6.68
C ARG A 108 -17.24 -11.70 -7.41
N ILE A 109 -16.43 -10.69 -7.65
CA ILE A 109 -15.18 -10.77 -8.40
C ILE A 109 -14.04 -10.43 -7.43
N ASP A 110 -13.07 -11.35 -7.34
CA ASP A 110 -11.84 -11.10 -6.58
C ASP A 110 -11.10 -9.89 -7.17
N GLY A 111 -10.76 -8.93 -6.32
CA GLY A 111 -9.89 -7.82 -6.68
C GLY A 111 -8.44 -8.06 -6.24
N ILE A 112 -7.56 -7.10 -6.57
CA ILE A 112 -6.13 -7.21 -6.27
C ILE A 112 -5.87 -6.89 -4.80
N VAL A 113 -4.99 -7.66 -4.16
CA VAL A 113 -4.45 -7.42 -2.82
C VAL A 113 -3.19 -6.55 -2.86
N GLY A 114 -2.95 -5.74 -1.83
CA GLY A 114 -1.76 -4.88 -1.73
C GLY A 114 -2.05 -3.38 -1.69
N ASN A 115 -3.34 -3.00 -1.72
CA ASN A 115 -3.75 -1.61 -1.58
C ASN A 115 -3.40 -1.09 -0.18
N ASN A 116 -3.05 0.19 -0.08
CA ASN A 116 -2.75 0.85 1.19
C ASN A 116 -1.66 0.16 2.02
N PHE A 117 -0.64 -0.37 1.33
CA PHE A 117 0.42 -1.19 1.90
C PHE A 117 1.08 -0.57 3.14
N SER A 118 0.98 -1.29 4.26
CA SER A 118 1.69 -1.01 5.50
C SER A 118 2.58 -2.21 5.83
N SER A 119 3.81 -1.94 6.24
CA SER A 119 4.76 -2.97 6.68
C SER A 119 5.48 -2.50 7.92
N TYR A 120 5.51 -3.37 8.92
CA TYR A 120 6.08 -3.09 10.23
C TYR A 120 7.60 -2.94 10.14
N VAL A 121 8.26 -3.84 9.41
CA VAL A 121 9.72 -3.76 9.17
C VAL A 121 10.05 -2.55 8.30
N ARG A 122 9.22 -2.21 7.30
CA ARG A 122 9.42 -1.00 6.50
C ARG A 122 9.30 0.27 7.35
N ASP A 123 8.32 0.34 8.24
CA ASP A 123 8.14 1.51 9.09
C ASP A 123 9.31 1.66 10.07
N TYR A 124 9.84 0.56 10.61
CA TYR A 124 11.12 0.55 11.34
C TYR A 124 12.28 1.08 10.49
N ASP A 125 12.47 0.53 9.28
CA ASP A 125 13.57 0.91 8.40
C ASP A 125 13.55 2.43 8.13
N PHE A 126 12.41 2.97 7.69
CA PHE A 126 12.32 4.38 7.32
C PHE A 126 12.20 5.35 8.50
N SER A 127 11.48 4.97 9.56
CA SER A 127 11.12 5.90 10.65
C SER A 127 12.01 5.78 11.88
N VAL A 128 12.89 4.77 11.95
CA VAL A 128 13.84 4.60 13.04
C VAL A 128 15.25 4.44 12.48
N LEU A 129 15.52 3.37 11.75
CA LEU A 129 16.88 3.02 11.33
C LEU A 129 17.50 4.09 10.42
N LEU A 130 16.77 4.54 9.39
CA LEU A 130 17.27 5.55 8.46
C LEU A 130 17.47 6.92 9.13
N LEU A 131 16.57 7.29 10.04
CA LEU A 131 16.67 8.55 10.78
C LEU A 131 17.87 8.55 11.74
N GLU A 132 18.05 7.48 12.52
CA GLU A 132 19.19 7.36 13.43
C GLU A 132 20.52 7.23 12.67
N HIS A 133 20.57 6.53 11.54
CA HIS A 133 21.77 6.44 10.69
C HIS A 133 22.24 7.81 10.21
N ASN A 134 21.31 8.67 9.79
CA ASN A 134 21.63 10.00 9.26
C ASN A 134 21.75 11.09 10.34
N LYS A 135 21.49 10.74 11.60
CA LYS A 135 21.63 11.67 12.71
C LYS A 135 23.09 12.12 12.82
N ASP A 136 23.27 13.43 12.92
CA ASP A 136 24.59 14.07 12.98
C ASP A 136 25.49 13.86 11.74
N GLN A 137 24.96 13.32 10.64
CA GLN A 137 25.69 13.21 9.37
C GLN A 137 25.50 14.46 8.49
N ALA A 138 26.59 14.92 7.86
CA ALA A 138 26.57 16.07 6.96
C ALA A 138 25.91 15.78 5.60
N LYS A 139 25.84 14.50 5.20
CA LYS A 139 25.26 14.07 3.92
C LYS A 139 24.36 12.87 4.16
N PHE A 140 23.23 12.87 3.46
CA PHE A 140 22.31 11.75 3.46
C PHE A 140 22.99 10.49 2.90
N SER A 141 22.83 9.36 3.60
CA SER A 141 23.23 8.03 3.16
C SER A 141 22.27 6.97 3.72
N THR A 142 22.35 5.75 3.19
CA THR A 142 21.58 4.60 3.68
C THR A 142 22.50 3.60 4.37
N PRO A 143 22.02 2.84 5.37
CA PRO A 143 22.70 1.63 5.80
C PRO A 143 22.96 0.67 4.63
N GLU A 144 24.03 -0.12 4.71
CA GLU A 144 24.44 -1.03 3.63
C GLU A 144 23.35 -2.08 3.31
N ASP A 145 22.68 -2.59 4.34
CA ASP A 145 21.65 -3.62 4.26
C ASP A 145 20.21 -3.05 4.26
N PHE A 146 20.06 -1.75 4.00
CA PHE A 146 18.77 -1.05 4.15
C PHE A 146 17.64 -1.69 3.32
N GLY A 147 16.64 -2.28 3.97
CA GLY A 147 15.52 -2.97 3.33
C GLY A 147 15.77 -4.41 2.91
N ASP A 148 16.96 -4.98 3.15
CA ASP A 148 17.27 -6.37 2.78
C ASP A 148 16.40 -7.37 3.54
N LEU A 149 16.27 -7.19 4.86
CA LEU A 149 15.46 -8.07 5.70
C LEU A 149 13.99 -8.05 5.25
N HIS A 150 13.42 -6.86 5.10
CA HIS A 150 12.03 -6.72 4.65
C HIS A 150 11.81 -7.30 3.25
N GLY A 151 12.74 -7.03 2.31
CA GLY A 151 12.69 -7.58 0.96
C GLY A 151 12.67 -9.12 0.97
N LYS A 152 13.51 -9.75 1.80
CA LYS A 152 13.53 -11.22 1.96
C LYS A 152 12.26 -11.74 2.60
N LEU A 153 11.77 -11.13 3.68
CA LEU A 153 10.52 -11.51 4.35
C LEU A 153 9.32 -11.40 3.41
N PHE A 154 9.23 -10.32 2.63
CA PHE A 154 8.17 -10.15 1.64
C PHE A 154 8.23 -11.22 0.54
N LYS A 155 9.42 -11.47 -0.02
CA LYS A 155 9.60 -12.53 -1.03
C LYS A 155 9.26 -13.90 -0.48
N PHE A 156 9.62 -14.17 0.78
CA PHE A 156 9.25 -15.42 1.45
C PHE A 156 7.74 -15.54 1.61
N PHE A 157 7.08 -14.46 2.04
CA PHE A 157 5.62 -14.42 2.18
C PHE A 157 4.91 -14.69 0.87
N VAL A 158 5.16 -13.92 -0.19
CA VAL A 158 4.43 -14.05 -1.47
C VAL A 158 4.66 -15.39 -2.18
N ASN A 159 5.74 -16.11 -1.85
CA ASN A 159 6.02 -17.45 -2.38
C ASN A 159 5.54 -18.61 -1.50
N SER A 160 5.11 -18.31 -0.26
CA SER A 160 4.67 -19.31 0.72
C SER A 160 3.39 -20.04 0.30
N SER A 161 3.17 -21.23 0.87
CA SER A 161 1.90 -21.94 0.74
C SER A 161 0.75 -21.13 1.33
N THR A 162 0.96 -20.45 2.46
CA THR A 162 -0.04 -19.56 3.09
C THR A 162 -0.51 -18.48 2.10
N TYR A 163 0.39 -17.83 1.38
CA TYR A 163 -0.04 -16.82 0.40
C TYR A 163 -0.89 -17.43 -0.72
N LYS A 164 -0.46 -18.58 -1.26
CA LYS A 164 -1.15 -19.28 -2.36
C LYS A 164 -2.51 -19.85 -1.98
N GLU A 165 -2.73 -20.13 -0.70
CA GLU A 165 -4.02 -20.55 -0.17
C GLU A 165 -5.04 -19.40 -0.18
N TYR A 166 -4.60 -18.17 0.11
CA TYR A 166 -5.48 -17.00 0.24
C TYR A 166 -5.58 -16.16 -1.04
N PHE A 167 -4.53 -16.15 -1.87
CA PHE A 167 -4.43 -15.27 -3.05
C PHE A 167 -3.99 -16.05 -4.29
N LYS A 168 -4.71 -15.80 -5.38
CA LYS A 168 -4.47 -16.46 -6.68
C LYS A 168 -3.46 -15.71 -7.56
N LYS A 169 -3.25 -14.43 -7.29
CA LYS A 169 -2.41 -13.52 -8.07
C LYS A 169 -1.44 -12.76 -7.15
N PRO A 170 -0.27 -12.35 -7.65
CA PRO A 170 0.65 -11.51 -6.90
C PRO A 170 0.01 -10.18 -6.45
N PRO A 171 0.58 -9.51 -5.44
CA PRO A 171 0.05 -8.23 -4.99
C PRO A 171 0.47 -7.11 -5.95
N VAL A 172 -0.38 -6.10 -6.09
CA VAL A 172 -0.03 -4.81 -6.69
C VAL A 172 -0.09 -3.75 -5.61
N ILE A 173 1.03 -3.09 -5.38
CA ILE A 173 1.13 -2.00 -4.40
C ILE A 173 1.08 -0.69 -5.18
N CYS A 174 0.08 0.13 -4.89
CA CYS A 174 -0.11 1.41 -5.56
C CYS A 174 0.10 2.56 -4.57
N LEU A 175 1.01 3.48 -4.90
CA LEU A 175 1.44 4.58 -4.05
C LEU A 175 1.34 5.92 -4.78
N SER A 176 1.47 7.00 -4.00
CA SER A 176 1.71 8.31 -4.59
C SER A 176 3.08 8.38 -5.25
N VAL A 177 3.17 9.09 -6.37
CA VAL A 177 4.44 9.58 -6.91
C VAL A 177 5.16 10.50 -5.91
N SER A 178 6.51 10.48 -5.96
CA SER A 178 7.38 11.34 -5.14
C SER A 178 7.41 12.78 -5.63
N SER A 179 7.35 13.75 -4.71
CA SER A 179 7.51 15.18 -5.03
C SER A 179 8.95 15.59 -5.37
N SER A 180 9.94 14.72 -5.10
CA SER A 180 11.34 15.01 -5.42
C SER A 180 11.72 14.68 -6.86
N LYS A 181 10.79 14.13 -7.65
CA LYS A 181 11.03 13.60 -8.99
C LYS A 181 10.17 14.24 -10.06
N VAL A 182 10.69 14.29 -11.28
CA VAL A 182 9.95 14.74 -12.46
C VAL A 182 9.47 13.53 -13.25
N TYR A 183 8.22 13.57 -13.66
CA TYR A 183 7.56 12.53 -14.43
C TYR A 183 7.23 13.04 -15.82
N HIS A 184 7.60 12.29 -16.85
CA HIS A 184 7.40 12.65 -18.25
C HIS A 184 6.34 11.76 -18.89
N ARG A 185 5.27 12.39 -19.39
CA ARG A 185 4.18 11.72 -20.08
C ARG A 185 4.70 11.07 -21.36
N THR A 186 4.30 9.82 -21.58
CA THR A 186 4.58 9.06 -22.81
C THR A 186 3.38 9.07 -23.76
N GLU A 187 3.54 8.40 -24.91
CA GLU A 187 2.44 8.12 -25.85
C GLU A 187 1.65 6.86 -25.48
N ASN A 188 2.16 6.03 -24.57
CA ASN A 188 1.49 4.80 -24.19
C ASN A 188 0.25 5.11 -23.34
N GLN A 189 -0.89 4.53 -23.73
CA GLN A 189 -2.17 4.72 -23.07
C GLN A 189 -2.89 3.38 -22.91
N HIS A 190 -3.09 2.99 -21.66
CA HIS A 190 -3.88 1.83 -21.28
C HIS A 190 -5.35 2.23 -21.07
N PRO A 191 -6.34 1.40 -21.46
CA PRO A 191 -7.76 1.76 -21.35
C PRO A 191 -8.22 2.05 -19.91
N VAL A 192 -7.69 1.30 -18.93
CA VAL A 192 -8.01 1.48 -17.49
C VAL A 192 -6.98 2.35 -16.75
N LEU A 193 -5.70 1.97 -16.76
CA LEU A 193 -4.63 2.70 -16.08
C LEU A 193 -4.37 4.10 -16.66
N GLY A 194 -4.83 4.39 -17.89
CA GLY A 194 -4.68 5.69 -18.52
C GLY A 194 -3.29 5.89 -19.10
N VAL A 195 -2.79 7.13 -19.07
CA VAL A 195 -1.55 7.51 -19.75
C VAL A 195 -0.35 7.15 -18.90
N GLU A 196 0.67 6.54 -19.50
CA GLU A 196 1.91 6.21 -18.81
C GLU A 196 2.86 7.42 -18.71
N TYR A 197 3.54 7.50 -17.57
CA TYR A 197 4.60 8.44 -17.28
C TYR A 197 5.90 7.68 -16.99
N LEU A 198 7.04 8.28 -17.33
CA LEU A 198 8.38 7.76 -17.03
C LEU A 198 9.12 8.68 -16.05
N GLN A 199 10.01 8.05 -15.27
CA GLN A 199 10.84 8.68 -14.27
C GLN A 199 12.16 7.89 -14.21
N ASP A 200 13.26 8.50 -14.66
CA ASP A 200 14.54 7.79 -14.86
C ASP A 200 15.59 8.07 -13.79
N GLU A 201 15.30 8.96 -12.84
CA GLU A 201 16.22 9.31 -11.75
C GLU A 201 16.21 8.25 -10.65
N TYR A 202 17.31 8.13 -9.92
CA TYR A 202 17.37 7.29 -8.73
C TYR A 202 16.32 7.67 -7.66
N SER A 203 15.65 6.67 -7.09
CA SER A 203 14.66 6.81 -6.04
C SER A 203 14.84 5.71 -5.00
N LEU A 204 15.07 6.13 -3.75
CA LEU A 204 15.26 5.21 -2.62
C LEU A 204 14.04 4.29 -2.42
N THR A 205 12.84 4.80 -2.67
CA THR A 205 11.61 3.99 -2.55
C THR A 205 11.58 2.91 -3.63
N ASP A 206 11.94 3.24 -4.86
CA ASP A 206 11.96 2.28 -5.97
C ASP A 206 13.04 1.21 -5.76
N GLU A 207 14.22 1.58 -5.25
CA GLU A 207 15.25 0.61 -4.86
C GLU A 207 14.76 -0.31 -3.73
N TYR A 208 14.08 0.24 -2.72
CA TYR A 208 13.55 -0.53 -1.61
C TYR A 208 12.50 -1.57 -2.08
N PHE A 209 11.57 -1.18 -2.94
CA PHE A 209 10.61 -2.13 -3.55
C PHE A 209 11.28 -3.11 -4.52
N LYS A 210 12.38 -2.73 -5.17
CA LYS A 210 13.18 -3.66 -5.98
C LYS A 210 13.77 -4.79 -5.12
N LYS A 211 14.15 -4.52 -3.86
CA LYS A 211 14.59 -5.58 -2.92
C LYS A 211 13.47 -6.59 -2.62
N MET A 212 12.21 -6.15 -2.66
CA MET A 212 11.02 -7.00 -2.59
C MET A 212 10.72 -7.77 -3.89
N GLY A 213 11.54 -7.59 -4.95
CA GLY A 213 11.37 -8.23 -6.25
C GLY A 213 10.43 -7.49 -7.21
N MET A 214 10.00 -6.27 -6.85
CA MET A 214 8.99 -5.54 -7.62
C MET A 214 9.61 -4.58 -8.63
N LYS A 215 8.88 -4.35 -9.73
CA LYS A 215 9.13 -3.31 -10.72
C LYS A 215 8.11 -2.18 -10.52
N VAL A 216 8.43 -0.98 -10.97
CA VAL A 216 7.51 0.17 -10.91
C VAL A 216 7.13 0.65 -12.31
N ARG A 217 5.87 1.04 -12.47
CA ARG A 217 5.39 1.83 -13.62
C ARG A 217 4.46 2.93 -13.11
N TYR A 218 4.42 4.06 -13.82
CA TYR A 218 3.61 5.20 -13.42
C TYR A 218 2.51 5.43 -14.43
N PHE A 219 1.27 5.45 -13.96
CA PHE A 219 0.12 5.65 -14.82
C PHE A 219 -0.79 6.71 -14.21
N MET A 220 -1.33 7.59 -15.06
CA MET A 220 -2.37 8.54 -14.68
C MET A 220 -3.72 8.04 -15.22
N PRO A 221 -4.57 7.46 -14.37
CA PRO A 221 -5.89 6.98 -14.77
C PRO A 221 -6.75 8.11 -15.36
N PRO A 222 -7.70 7.78 -16.25
CA PRO A 222 -8.61 8.77 -16.80
C PRO A 222 -9.30 9.58 -15.70
N ASN A 223 -9.28 10.90 -15.79
CA ASN A 223 -9.85 11.83 -14.80
C ASN A 223 -9.19 11.81 -13.40
N SER A 224 -7.95 11.34 -13.27
CA SER A 224 -7.11 11.62 -12.09
C SER A 224 -6.28 12.89 -12.30
N ALA A 225 -5.91 13.58 -11.22
CA ALA A 225 -5.11 14.80 -11.27
C ALA A 225 -3.61 14.53 -11.45
N ALA A 226 -3.12 13.37 -11.04
CA ALA A 226 -1.70 13.01 -11.06
C ALA A 226 -1.49 11.51 -11.33
N PRO A 227 -0.31 11.09 -11.83
CA PRO A 227 0.04 9.69 -11.96
C PRO A 227 0.17 9.00 -10.59
N LEU A 228 -0.14 7.71 -10.56
CA LEU A 228 0.10 6.79 -9.45
C LEU A 228 1.27 5.87 -9.78
N ALA A 229 2.04 5.48 -8.77
CA ALA A 229 3.11 4.50 -8.89
C ALA A 229 2.58 3.10 -8.61
N PHE A 230 2.72 2.18 -9.56
CA PHE A 230 2.29 0.79 -9.45
C PHE A 230 3.53 -0.10 -9.32
N TYR A 231 3.71 -0.69 -8.14
CA TYR A 231 4.71 -1.72 -7.88
C TYR A 231 4.10 -3.10 -8.05
N PHE A 232 4.73 -3.94 -8.86
CA PHE A 232 4.20 -5.27 -9.21
C PHE A 232 5.33 -6.26 -9.56
N THR A 233 4.99 -7.53 -9.57
CA THR A 233 5.76 -8.60 -10.20
C THR A 233 5.00 -9.12 -11.44
N GLY A 234 5.71 -9.77 -12.37
CA GLY A 234 5.09 -10.25 -13.62
C GLY A 234 4.78 -9.12 -14.61
N ASP A 235 3.61 -9.19 -15.24
CA ASP A 235 3.10 -8.23 -16.21
C ASP A 235 1.82 -7.55 -15.70
N LEU A 236 1.94 -6.30 -15.24
CA LEU A 236 0.82 -5.49 -14.78
C LEU A 236 -0.32 -5.37 -15.80
N LEU A 237 0.00 -5.36 -17.10
CA LEU A 237 -0.99 -5.10 -18.14
C LEU A 237 -1.71 -6.38 -18.62
N GLY A 238 -1.04 -7.54 -18.49
CA GLY A 238 -1.54 -8.82 -18.96
C GLY A 238 -2.12 -9.72 -17.87
N ASP A 239 -1.60 -9.65 -16.64
CA ASP A 239 -1.92 -10.61 -15.58
C ASP A 239 -3.23 -10.27 -14.83
N TYR A 240 -3.74 -9.05 -15.00
CA TYR A 240 -4.90 -8.53 -14.27
C TYR A 240 -6.00 -8.04 -15.24
N THR A 241 -7.24 -8.33 -14.89
CA THR A 241 -8.42 -7.87 -15.63
C THR A 241 -8.65 -6.38 -15.42
N ASN A 242 -9.44 -5.78 -16.31
CA ASN A 242 -9.84 -4.38 -16.19
C ASN A 242 -10.53 -4.08 -14.85
N LEU A 243 -11.44 -4.95 -14.37
CA LEU A 243 -12.16 -4.70 -13.11
C LEU A 243 -11.23 -4.82 -11.88
N GLU A 244 -10.27 -5.74 -11.91
CA GLU A 244 -9.22 -5.86 -10.88
C GLU A 244 -8.38 -4.56 -10.80
N LEU A 245 -7.90 -4.06 -11.94
CA LEU A 245 -7.13 -2.81 -12.00
C LEU A 245 -7.96 -1.60 -11.58
N ILE A 246 -9.24 -1.52 -11.98
CA ILE A 246 -10.16 -0.45 -11.54
C ILE A 246 -10.38 -0.52 -10.02
N GLY A 247 -10.45 -1.71 -9.42
CA GLY A 247 -10.53 -1.89 -7.97
C GLY A 247 -9.36 -1.22 -7.25
N THR A 248 -8.13 -1.48 -7.70
CA THR A 248 -6.93 -0.84 -7.17
C THR A 248 -6.92 0.68 -7.40
N ILE A 249 -7.23 1.13 -8.62
CA ILE A 249 -7.24 2.57 -8.94
C ILE A 249 -8.28 3.31 -8.11
N SER A 250 -9.52 2.83 -8.06
CA SER A 250 -10.63 3.49 -7.38
C SER A 250 -10.37 3.63 -5.88
N THR A 251 -9.78 2.59 -5.29
CA THR A 251 -9.38 2.56 -3.89
C THR A 251 -8.23 3.52 -3.65
N MET A 252 -7.11 3.38 -4.38
CA MET A 252 -5.92 4.18 -4.10
C MET A 252 -6.04 5.64 -4.52
N ASP A 253 -6.70 5.98 -5.63
CA ASP A 253 -6.99 7.38 -6.02
C ASP A 253 -7.83 8.07 -4.94
N THR A 254 -8.82 7.38 -4.37
CA THR A 254 -9.63 7.91 -3.25
C THR A 254 -8.78 8.15 -2.01
N PHE A 255 -7.98 7.18 -1.58
CA PHE A 255 -7.08 7.37 -0.44
C PHE A 255 -6.06 8.49 -0.68
N GLN A 256 -5.49 8.59 -1.88
CA GLN A 256 -4.55 9.66 -2.18
C GLN A 256 -5.21 11.04 -2.21
N LYS A 257 -6.49 11.15 -2.63
CA LYS A 257 -7.27 12.40 -2.51
C LYS A 257 -7.49 12.83 -1.07
N ILE A 258 -7.53 11.88 -0.13
CA ILE A 258 -7.65 12.17 1.30
C ILE A 258 -6.28 12.50 1.90
N TYR A 259 -5.25 11.71 1.58
CA TYR A 259 -3.93 11.82 2.18
C TYR A 259 -3.09 12.97 1.62
N ARG A 260 -3.19 13.20 0.32
CA ARG A 260 -2.39 14.19 -0.45
C ARG A 260 -3.27 14.94 -1.48
N PRO A 261 -4.37 15.59 -1.08
CA PRO A 261 -5.21 16.42 -1.94
C PRO A 261 -4.43 17.45 -2.76
N GLU A 262 -3.30 17.96 -2.27
CA GLU A 262 -2.42 18.89 -3.00
C GLU A 262 -1.91 18.31 -4.34
N ILE A 263 -1.86 16.98 -4.45
CA ILE A 263 -1.42 16.24 -5.63
C ILE A 263 -2.62 15.60 -6.35
N TYR A 264 -3.47 14.86 -5.62
CA TYR A 264 -4.50 14.01 -6.24
C TYR A 264 -5.91 14.60 -6.27
N ASN A 265 -6.13 15.69 -5.53
CA ASN A 265 -7.34 16.49 -5.59
C ASN A 265 -7.05 17.94 -6.00
N ALA A 266 -5.96 18.14 -6.75
CA ALA A 266 -5.62 19.39 -7.39
C ALA A 266 -6.65 19.74 -8.46
N ASN A 267 -6.94 21.03 -8.62
CA ASN A 267 -7.92 21.51 -9.60
C ASN A 267 -7.35 21.55 -11.04
N SER A 268 -6.06 21.25 -11.19
CA SER A 268 -5.38 21.09 -12.48
C SER A 268 -4.72 19.72 -12.57
N ALA A 269 -4.81 19.09 -13.75
CA ALA A 269 -4.20 17.80 -14.01
C ALA A 269 -2.71 17.93 -14.38
N ALA A 270 -1.94 16.88 -14.13
CA ALA A 270 -0.54 16.76 -14.48
C ALA A 270 -0.31 16.99 -15.98
N GLY A 271 0.64 17.87 -16.31
CA GLY A 271 1.04 18.16 -17.69
C GLY A 271 1.90 17.07 -18.32
N LYS A 272 2.50 17.39 -19.47
CA LYS A 272 3.47 16.48 -20.16
C LYS A 272 4.75 16.26 -19.36
N SER A 273 5.15 17.24 -18.56
CA SER A 273 6.21 17.15 -17.57
C SER A 273 5.60 17.58 -16.25
N TYR A 274 5.72 16.75 -15.21
CA TYR A 274 5.03 16.95 -13.95
C TYR A 274 5.94 16.65 -12.77
N GLN A 275 6.08 17.61 -11.87
CA GLN A 275 6.69 17.42 -10.56
C GLN A 275 5.61 17.64 -9.49
N PRO A 276 5.25 16.61 -8.71
CA PRO A 276 4.27 16.77 -7.64
C PRO A 276 4.76 17.74 -6.57
N SER A 277 3.84 18.47 -5.93
CA SER A 277 4.20 19.38 -4.84
C SER A 277 3.16 19.36 -3.72
N LEU A 278 3.62 19.05 -2.50
CA LEU A 278 2.79 19.15 -1.29
C LEU A 278 2.55 20.60 -0.84
N LYS A 279 3.14 21.58 -1.53
CA LYS A 279 2.93 23.01 -1.29
C LYS A 279 1.93 23.63 -2.28
N HIS A 280 1.42 22.85 -3.24
CA HIS A 280 0.43 23.32 -4.20
C HIS A 280 -0.84 23.79 -3.47
N GLN A 281 -1.34 24.98 -3.82
CA GLN A 281 -2.46 25.63 -3.11
C GLN A 281 -3.80 25.49 -3.84
N ASP A 282 -3.79 25.19 -5.15
CA ASP A 282 -5.01 25.08 -5.96
C ASP A 282 -5.56 23.65 -5.95
N TYR A 283 -6.14 23.27 -4.81
CA TYR A 283 -6.74 21.96 -4.61
C TYR A 283 -8.03 22.04 -3.80
N SER A 284 -8.81 20.97 -3.88
CA SER A 284 -10.04 20.82 -3.10
C SER A 284 -9.83 19.87 -1.92
N LEU A 285 -10.46 20.14 -0.78
CA LEU A 285 -10.51 19.19 0.34
C LEU A 285 -11.73 18.28 0.22
N THR A 286 -11.56 17.03 0.65
CA THR A 286 -12.70 16.12 0.84
C THR A 286 -13.45 16.50 2.12
N ARG A 287 -14.67 15.96 2.31
CA ARG A 287 -15.40 16.08 3.59
C ARG A 287 -14.97 15.03 4.62
N ILE A 288 -13.84 14.38 4.40
CA ILE A 288 -13.32 13.31 5.26
C ILE A 288 -12.21 13.92 6.12
N VAL A 289 -12.35 13.84 7.43
CA VAL A 289 -11.36 14.33 8.38
C VAL A 289 -10.24 13.30 8.51
N TYR A 290 -9.00 13.70 8.22
CA TYR A 290 -7.83 12.85 8.30
C TYR A 290 -6.69 13.58 9.01
N ASP A 291 -6.18 13.00 10.10
CA ASP A 291 -5.12 13.61 10.91
C ASP A 291 -3.73 13.13 10.46
N ARG A 292 -3.04 13.99 9.70
CA ARG A 292 -1.69 13.71 9.19
C ARG A 292 -0.61 13.75 10.28
N GLU A 293 -0.80 14.56 11.31
CA GLU A 293 0.15 14.66 12.42
C GLU A 293 0.07 13.41 13.30
N GLU A 294 -1.15 12.99 13.62
CA GLU A 294 -1.38 11.71 14.31
C GLU A 294 -0.78 10.57 13.51
N ARG A 295 -1.01 10.51 12.19
CA ARG A 295 -0.43 9.46 11.35
C ARG A 295 1.10 9.45 11.39
N SER A 296 1.73 10.62 11.33
CA SER A 296 3.19 10.74 11.37
C SER A 296 3.74 10.26 12.71
N ARG A 297 3.09 10.62 13.82
CA ARG A 297 3.44 10.13 15.16
C ARG A 297 3.29 8.60 15.26
N LEU A 298 2.18 8.06 14.78
CA LEU A 298 1.89 6.62 14.81
C LEU A 298 2.91 5.80 14.02
N ALA A 299 3.43 6.32 12.90
CA ALA A 299 4.48 5.64 12.13
C ALA A 299 5.78 5.49 12.94
N VAL A 300 6.16 6.52 13.72
CA VAL A 300 7.35 6.47 14.60
C VAL A 300 7.12 5.53 15.78
N GLU A 301 5.95 5.59 16.41
CA GLU A 301 5.58 4.67 17.51
C GLU A 301 5.58 3.21 17.04
N GLN A 302 5.03 2.95 15.84
CA GLN A 302 5.07 1.63 15.21
C GLN A 302 6.50 1.17 14.92
N GLY A 303 7.35 2.04 14.36
CA GLY A 303 8.75 1.73 14.12
C GLY A 303 9.51 1.36 15.40
N ARG A 304 9.28 2.08 16.50
CA ARG A 304 9.88 1.78 17.81
C ARG A 304 9.34 0.48 18.42
N PHE A 305 8.04 0.24 18.31
CA PHE A 305 7.44 -1.01 18.76
C PHE A 305 8.09 -2.20 18.05
N VAL A 306 8.25 -2.10 16.73
CA VAL A 306 8.92 -3.13 15.91
C VAL A 306 10.38 -3.27 16.31
N GLU A 307 11.09 -2.19 16.57
CA GLU A 307 12.46 -2.26 17.08
C GLU A 307 12.55 -3.08 18.38
N GLU A 308 11.68 -2.79 19.36
CA GLU A 308 11.71 -3.37 20.70
C GLU A 308 11.19 -4.82 20.76
N HIS A 309 10.16 -5.15 19.99
CA HIS A 309 9.44 -6.43 20.10
C HIS A 309 9.73 -7.39 18.95
N PHE A 310 10.29 -6.92 17.83
CA PHE A 310 10.59 -7.73 16.66
C PHE A 310 12.09 -7.70 16.32
N ILE A 311 12.66 -6.53 16.02
CA ILE A 311 14.03 -6.46 15.49
C ILE A 311 15.08 -6.84 16.54
N LYS A 312 15.07 -6.21 17.73
CA LYS A 312 16.07 -6.49 18.78
C LYS A 312 15.96 -7.90 19.36
N PRO A 313 14.77 -8.43 19.75
CA PRO A 313 14.69 -9.74 20.37
C PRO A 313 15.06 -10.88 19.42
N TYR A 314 14.77 -10.71 18.12
CA TYR A 314 15.00 -11.73 17.11
C TYR A 314 16.22 -11.45 16.22
N GLN A 315 17.06 -10.46 16.56
CA GLN A 315 18.16 -9.99 15.70
C GLN A 315 19.04 -11.13 15.18
N SER A 316 19.53 -12.00 16.08
CA SER A 316 20.40 -13.12 15.69
C SER A 316 19.66 -14.16 14.84
N VAL A 317 18.38 -14.42 15.14
CA VAL A 317 17.54 -15.36 14.39
C VAL A 317 17.26 -14.83 12.99
N LEU A 318 16.89 -13.56 12.87
CA LEU A 318 16.63 -12.87 11.61
C LEU A 318 17.90 -12.77 10.76
N ALA A 319 19.05 -12.48 11.36
CA ALA A 319 20.33 -12.44 10.66
C ALA A 319 20.72 -13.83 10.12
N GLN A 320 20.60 -14.88 10.94
CA GLN A 320 20.88 -16.25 10.52
C GLN A 320 19.94 -16.69 9.39
N TRP A 321 18.64 -16.46 9.55
CA TRP A 321 17.64 -16.77 8.53
C TRP A 321 17.90 -15.99 7.23
N SER A 322 18.17 -14.68 7.33
CA SER A 322 18.46 -13.82 6.17
C SER A 322 19.70 -14.28 5.39
N ALA A 323 20.71 -14.85 6.06
CA ALA A 323 21.91 -15.37 5.44
C ALA A 323 21.70 -16.72 4.72
N THR A 324 20.73 -17.53 5.17
CA THR A 324 20.45 -18.86 4.59
C THR A 324 19.27 -18.86 3.61
N ALA A 325 18.37 -17.87 3.70
CA ALA A 325 17.21 -17.75 2.85
C ALA A 325 17.63 -17.56 1.39
N ARG A 326 17.41 -18.61 0.58
CA ARG A 326 17.57 -18.58 -0.86
C ARG A 326 16.21 -18.38 -1.49
N PHE A 327 16.11 -17.33 -2.29
CA PHE A 327 14.97 -17.08 -3.15
C PHE A 327 15.49 -17.33 -4.55
N ASP A 328 15.13 -18.48 -5.13
CA ASP A 328 15.54 -18.84 -6.48
C ASP A 328 15.12 -17.69 -7.43
N GLN A 329 16.06 -17.28 -8.28
CA GLN A 329 15.88 -16.23 -9.29
C GLN A 329 14.97 -16.69 -10.43
#